data_AF-A0A7V9I3R1-F1
#
_entry.id   AF-A0A7V9I3R1-F1
#
_cell.length_a   1.000
_cell.length_b   1.000
_cell.length_c   1.000
_cell.angle_alpha   90.00
_cell.angle_beta   90.00
_cell.angle_gamma   90.00
#
_symmetry.space_group_name_H-M   'P 1'
#
loop_
_entity.id
_entity.type
_entity.pdbx_description
1 polymer ?
#
loop_
_entity_poly.entity_id
_entity_poly.type
_entity_poly.pdbx_seq_one_letter_code
_entity_poly.pdbx_strand_id
1 'polypeptide(L)'
;MSVPRKPKPRAELRGWASTQRQAPDGAIESEQRVALPHPVVAWDADGARALGRRYWREVEGSLLGLVRPRRAGPGLELRLLGLGPVLLRFDAPRVEASAVRVGCTYPIAGGALARRRGGEISFVQFDGGRLELSSAIRGFFPFLAGRTGRRSLGGTLYKHVQSRIHVAISRRYFAHLIAEASR
;
A
#
# COMPACT_ATOMS: atom_id res chain seq x y z
N MET A 1 28.83 6.48 -27.12
CA MET A 1 29.05 5.49 -26.04
C MET A 1 28.29 5.96 -24.81
N SER A 2 27.14 5.36 -24.49
CA SER A 2 26.33 5.75 -23.33
C SER A 2 26.91 5.14 -22.06
N VAL A 3 27.31 6.00 -21.11
CA VAL A 3 27.75 5.58 -19.78
C VAL A 3 26.59 4.88 -19.06
N PRO A 4 26.76 3.65 -18.54
CA PRO A 4 25.73 3.02 -17.74
C PRO A 4 25.55 3.81 -16.43
N ARG A 5 24.33 4.31 -16.19
CA ARG A 5 23.96 4.92 -14.90
C ARG A 5 24.17 3.88 -13.80
N LYS A 6 25.09 4.14 -12.87
CA LYS A 6 25.24 3.36 -11.64
C LYS A 6 23.87 3.23 -10.96
N PRO A 7 23.44 2.03 -10.54
CA PRO A 7 22.20 1.88 -9.79
C PRO A 7 22.27 2.73 -8.52
N LYS A 8 21.24 3.55 -8.27
CA LYS A 8 21.16 4.35 -7.04
C LYS A 8 21.27 3.41 -5.84
N PRO A 9 22.07 3.74 -4.81
CA PRO A 9 22.09 2.95 -3.58
C PRO A 9 20.66 2.89 -3.05
N ARG A 10 20.18 1.67 -2.78
CA ARG A 10 18.88 1.47 -2.16
C ARG A 10 18.95 2.15 -0.78
N ALA A 11 18.06 3.10 -0.52
CA ALA A 11 17.95 3.71 0.79
C ALA A 11 17.83 2.60 1.84
N GLU A 12 18.69 2.64 2.86
CA GLU A 12 18.69 1.68 3.94
C GLU A 12 17.41 1.88 4.77
N LEU A 13 16.54 0.87 4.82
CA LEU A 13 15.28 0.93 5.57
C LEU A 13 15.53 0.67 7.06
N ARG A 14 16.12 1.65 7.74
CA ARG A 14 16.41 1.56 9.19
C ARG A 14 15.14 1.36 10.00
N GLY A 15 15.18 0.44 10.96
CA GLY A 15 14.02 0.14 11.79
C GLY A 15 12.84 -0.48 11.03
N TRP A 16 13.08 -1.05 9.84
CA TRP A 16 12.06 -1.78 9.09
C TRP A 16 11.43 -2.88 9.94
N ALA A 17 10.10 -2.88 10.00
CA ALA A 17 9.32 -3.96 10.58
C ALA A 17 8.09 -4.23 9.71
N SER A 18 7.67 -5.50 9.67
CA SER A 18 6.46 -5.94 9.00
C SER A 18 5.70 -6.90 9.90
N THR A 19 4.42 -6.65 10.10
CA THR A 19 3.51 -7.56 10.78
C THR A 19 2.38 -7.96 9.83
N GLN A 20 1.85 -9.14 10.06
CA GLN A 20 0.66 -9.61 9.40
C GLN A 20 -0.08 -10.56 10.34
N ARG A 21 -1.39 -10.37 10.46
CA ARG A 21 -2.26 -11.28 11.20
C ARG A 21 -3.58 -11.48 10.46
N GLN A 22 -4.25 -12.58 10.78
CA GLN A 22 -5.62 -12.81 10.39
C GLN A 22 -6.49 -12.83 11.64
N ALA A 23 -7.50 -11.97 11.70
CA ALA A 23 -8.46 -11.93 12.79
C ALA A 23 -9.42 -13.15 12.73
N PRO A 24 -10.09 -13.50 13.83
CA PRO A 24 -10.98 -14.67 13.89
C PRO A 24 -12.13 -14.65 12.86
N ASP A 25 -12.60 -13.47 12.48
CA ASP A 25 -13.64 -13.25 11.45
C ASP A 25 -13.12 -13.40 10.01
N GLY A 26 -11.82 -13.69 9.87
CA GLY A 26 -11.11 -13.87 8.62
C GLY A 26 -10.55 -12.57 8.02
N ALA A 27 -10.68 -11.42 8.69
CA ALA A 27 -10.07 -10.17 8.24
C ALA A 27 -8.53 -10.27 8.27
N ILE A 28 -7.88 -9.77 7.23
CA ILE A 28 -6.44 -9.61 7.19
C ILE A 28 -6.09 -8.21 7.69
N GLU A 29 -5.06 -8.20 8.54
CA GLU A 29 -4.36 -7.00 8.93
C GLU A 29 -2.88 -7.15 8.58
N SER A 30 -2.30 -6.11 8.02
CA SER A 30 -0.87 -6.06 7.74
C SER A 30 -0.37 -4.64 7.95
N GLU A 31 0.80 -4.50 8.54
CA GLU A 31 1.44 -3.21 8.74
C GLU A 31 2.92 -3.33 8.43
N GLN A 32 3.41 -2.38 7.64
CA GLN A 32 4.84 -2.15 7.47
C GLN A 32 5.17 -0.78 8.01
N ARG A 33 6.30 -0.69 8.71
CA ARG A 33 6.82 0.57 9.23
C ARG A 33 8.32 0.67 9.04
N VAL A 34 8.80 1.90 8.95
CA VAL A 34 10.23 2.23 8.87
C VAL A 34 10.47 3.53 9.63
N ALA A 35 11.67 3.66 10.19
CA ALA A 35 12.11 4.92 10.76
C ALA A 35 12.53 5.88 9.65
N LEU A 36 12.22 7.15 9.82
CA LEU A 36 12.64 8.20 8.90
C LEU A 36 13.74 9.06 9.55
N PRO A 37 14.75 9.49 8.79
CA PRO A 37 15.72 10.48 9.27
C PRO A 37 15.14 11.90 9.30
N HIS A 38 14.15 12.19 8.46
CA HIS A 38 13.46 13.48 8.33
C HIS A 38 12.09 13.29 7.65
N PRO A 39 11.16 14.26 7.76
CA PRO A 39 9.84 14.18 7.12
C PRO A 39 9.94 14.00 5.60
N VAL A 40 9.21 13.01 5.05
CA VAL A 40 9.16 12.73 3.59
C VAL A 40 8.00 13.44 2.88
N VAL A 41 7.11 14.02 3.67
CA VAL A 41 6.01 14.89 3.25
C VAL A 41 5.82 16.01 4.26
N ALA A 42 5.24 17.13 3.81
CA ALA A 42 4.80 18.20 4.68
C ALA A 42 3.71 17.72 5.66
N TRP A 43 3.61 18.41 6.81
CA TRP A 43 2.64 18.12 7.87
C TRP A 43 1.26 18.76 7.60
N ASP A 44 0.78 18.63 6.36
CA ASP A 44 -0.47 19.21 5.89
C ASP A 44 -1.31 18.21 5.07
N ALA A 45 -2.48 18.65 4.63
CA ALA A 45 -3.40 17.83 3.84
C ALA A 45 -2.82 17.42 2.48
N ASP A 46 -1.93 18.23 1.88
CA ASP A 46 -1.32 17.92 0.59
C ASP A 46 -0.22 16.87 0.73
N GLY A 47 0.55 16.94 1.81
CA GLY A 47 1.49 15.92 2.23
C GLY A 47 0.80 14.58 2.50
N ALA A 48 -0.32 14.60 3.23
CA ALA A 48 -1.16 13.42 3.42
C ALA A 48 -1.58 12.82 2.07
N ARG A 49 -2.16 13.60 1.15
CA ARG A 49 -2.56 13.12 -0.18
C ARG A 49 -1.37 12.61 -0.99
N ALA A 50 -0.20 13.24 -0.84
CA ALA A 50 1.02 12.84 -1.54
C ALA A 50 1.49 11.43 -1.14
N LEU A 51 1.35 11.04 0.14
CA LEU A 51 1.62 9.66 0.60
C LEU A 51 0.80 8.66 -0.22
N GLY A 52 -0.52 8.86 -0.27
CA GLY A 52 -1.42 7.99 -1.03
C GLY A 52 -1.10 7.95 -2.52
N ARG A 53 -0.93 9.12 -3.16
CA ARG A 53 -0.61 9.19 -4.61
C ARG A 53 0.72 8.49 -4.95
N ARG A 54 1.73 8.58 -4.09
CA ARG A 54 3.01 7.91 -4.28
C ARG A 54 2.88 6.40 -4.13
N TYR A 55 2.13 5.91 -3.14
CA TYR A 55 1.88 4.48 -3.00
C TYR A 55 1.22 3.88 -4.25
N TRP A 56 0.19 4.54 -4.80
CA TRP A 56 -0.48 4.01 -6.00
C TRP A 56 0.42 3.97 -7.23
N ARG A 57 1.31 4.95 -7.40
CA ARG A 57 2.35 4.90 -8.43
C ARG A 57 3.31 3.73 -8.23
N GLU A 58 3.65 3.41 -6.98
CA GLU A 58 4.49 2.25 -6.66
C GLU A 58 3.80 0.92 -6.92
N VAL A 59 2.50 0.81 -6.66
CA VAL A 59 1.70 -0.37 -7.02
C VAL A 59 1.78 -0.59 -8.53
N GLU A 60 1.53 0.46 -9.32
CA GLU A 60 1.59 0.37 -10.78
C GLU A 60 2.99 0.00 -11.28
N GLY A 61 4.03 0.70 -10.82
CA GLY A 61 5.41 0.48 -11.25
C GLY A 61 5.97 -0.88 -10.82
N SER A 62 5.61 -1.36 -9.62
CA SER A 62 6.09 -2.64 -9.09
C SER A 62 5.44 -3.85 -9.75
N LEU A 63 4.22 -3.68 -10.29
CA LEU A 63 3.50 -4.71 -11.01
C LEU A 63 3.58 -4.50 -12.53
N LEU A 64 4.57 -3.74 -13.00
CA LEU A 64 4.85 -3.48 -14.43
C LEU A 64 3.61 -3.00 -15.20
N GLY A 65 2.73 -2.24 -14.54
CA GLY A 65 1.48 -1.74 -15.11
C GLY A 65 0.39 -2.79 -15.30
N LEU A 66 0.55 -4.01 -14.78
CA LEU A 66 -0.50 -5.04 -14.78
C LEU A 66 -1.67 -4.63 -13.90
N VAL A 67 -1.41 -3.93 -12.80
CA VAL A 67 -2.44 -3.35 -11.93
C VAL A 67 -2.31 -1.85 -12.02
N ARG A 68 -3.33 -1.19 -12.57
CA ARG A 68 -3.31 0.26 -12.79
C ARG A 68 -4.32 0.95 -11.87
N PRO A 69 -3.88 1.94 -11.07
CA PRO A 69 -4.78 2.82 -10.35
C PRO A 69 -5.48 3.77 -11.33
N ARG A 70 -6.81 3.88 -11.21
CA ARG A 70 -7.63 4.82 -11.98
C ARG A 70 -8.55 5.57 -11.03
N ARG A 71 -8.63 6.89 -11.21
CA ARG A 71 -9.60 7.70 -10.47
C ARG A 71 -11.02 7.36 -10.93
N ALA A 72 -11.91 7.12 -9.97
CA ALA A 72 -13.31 6.81 -10.20
C ALA A 72 -14.17 7.70 -9.29
N GLY A 73 -14.64 8.83 -9.83
CA GLY A 73 -15.28 9.88 -9.04
C GLY A 73 -14.35 10.39 -7.92
N PRO A 74 -14.80 10.44 -6.66
CA PRO A 74 -13.97 10.84 -5.54
C PRO A 74 -13.02 9.72 -5.06
N GLY A 75 -13.23 8.48 -5.49
CA GLY A 75 -12.48 7.30 -5.08
C GLY A 75 -11.44 6.82 -6.10
N LEU A 76 -11.02 5.57 -5.92
CA LEU A 76 -9.97 4.93 -6.73
C LEU A 76 -10.36 3.49 -7.08
N GLU A 77 -10.03 3.06 -8.28
CA GLU A 77 -10.08 1.65 -8.69
C GLU A 77 -8.68 1.14 -9.03
N LEU A 78 -8.35 -0.07 -8.60
CA LEU A 78 -7.25 -0.85 -9.14
C LEU A 78 -7.80 -1.80 -10.20
N ARG A 79 -7.37 -1.62 -11.44
CA ARG A 79 -7.87 -2.40 -12.58
C ARG A 79 -6.76 -3.26 -13.16
N LEU A 80 -7.11 -4.49 -13.53
CA LEU A 80 -6.21 -5.37 -14.27
C LEU A 80 -6.02 -4.80 -15.68
N LEU A 81 -4.78 -4.61 -16.12
CA LEU A 81 -4.40 -4.04 -17.43
C LEU A 81 -5.07 -2.68 -17.76
N GLY A 82 -5.52 -1.93 -16.73
CA GLY A 82 -6.19 -0.63 -16.87
C GLY A 82 -7.63 -0.67 -17.40
N LEU A 83 -7.94 -1.58 -18.33
CA LEU A 83 -9.28 -1.74 -18.91
C LEU A 83 -10.04 -2.96 -18.41
N GLY A 84 -9.35 -3.93 -17.81
CA GLY A 84 -9.93 -5.17 -17.30
C GLY A 84 -10.72 -4.99 -16.00
N PRO A 85 -11.03 -6.11 -15.30
CA PRO A 85 -11.87 -6.10 -14.11
C PRO A 85 -11.29 -5.22 -13.00
N VAL A 86 -12.20 -4.65 -12.20
CA VAL A 86 -11.86 -3.92 -10.98
C VAL A 86 -11.44 -4.93 -9.92
N LEU A 87 -10.14 -5.00 -9.66
CA LEU A 87 -9.56 -5.89 -8.65
C LEU A 87 -9.94 -5.42 -7.24
N LEU A 88 -9.76 -4.13 -6.99
CA LEU A 88 -10.17 -3.46 -5.75
C LEU A 88 -10.74 -2.08 -6.08
N ARG A 89 -11.78 -1.69 -5.35
CA ARG A 89 -12.39 -0.37 -5.36
C ARG A 89 -12.22 0.25 -3.99
N PHE A 90 -11.94 1.54 -3.98
CA PHE A 90 -11.78 2.35 -2.78
C PHE A 90 -12.72 3.55 -2.82
N ASP A 91 -13.26 3.90 -1.65
CA ASP A 91 -14.01 5.14 -1.47
C ASP A 91 -13.06 6.36 -1.48
N ALA A 92 -13.62 7.56 -1.33
CA ALA A 92 -12.85 8.79 -1.27
C ALA A 92 -11.77 8.73 -0.17
N PRO A 93 -10.52 9.17 -0.45
CA PRO A 93 -9.48 9.17 0.55
C PRO A 93 -9.83 10.12 1.69
N ARG A 94 -9.71 9.61 2.91
CA ARG A 94 -9.76 10.39 4.14
C ARG A 94 -8.35 10.90 4.42
N VAL A 95 -8.24 12.18 4.71
CA VAL A 95 -6.96 12.85 5.00
C VAL A 95 -6.96 13.34 6.43
N GLU A 96 -5.85 13.14 7.11
CA GLU A 96 -5.59 13.62 8.45
C GLU A 96 -4.29 14.41 8.41
N ALA A 97 -4.26 15.58 9.04
CA ALA A 97 -3.07 16.40 9.17
C ALA A 97 -3.06 17.13 10.51
N SER A 98 -1.93 17.05 11.18
CA SER A 98 -1.61 17.76 12.42
C SER A 98 -0.10 17.99 12.47
N ALA A 99 0.37 18.70 13.49
CA ALA A 99 1.79 19.01 13.67
C ALA A 99 2.70 17.77 13.81
N VAL A 100 2.15 16.63 14.23
CA VAL A 100 2.90 15.39 14.49
C VAL A 100 2.43 14.21 13.66
N ARG A 101 1.37 14.36 12.86
CA ARG A 101 0.75 13.26 12.12
C ARG A 101 0.21 13.73 10.79
N VAL A 102 0.57 13.05 9.71
CA VAL A 102 -0.16 13.14 8.45
C VAL A 102 -0.50 11.75 7.94
N GLY A 103 -1.74 11.59 7.50
CA GLY A 103 -2.30 10.29 7.16
C GLY A 103 -3.22 10.37 5.95
N CYS A 104 -3.12 9.39 5.06
CA CYS A 104 -4.08 9.20 3.99
C CYS A 104 -4.61 7.77 4.00
N THR A 105 -5.93 7.65 4.11
CA THR A 105 -6.63 6.38 4.27
C THR A 105 -7.66 6.20 3.17
N TYR A 106 -7.63 5.06 2.51
CA TYR A 106 -8.56 4.66 1.47
C TYR A 106 -9.43 3.51 2.00
N PRO A 107 -10.72 3.76 2.30
CA PRO A 107 -11.65 2.70 2.68
C PRO A 107 -11.87 1.74 1.50
N ILE A 108 -11.89 0.44 1.77
CA ILE A 108 -12.08 -0.59 0.75
C ILE A 108 -13.56 -0.78 0.49
N ALA A 109 -14.00 -0.38 -0.71
CA ALA A 109 -15.39 -0.42 -1.15
C ALA A 109 -15.79 -1.76 -1.78
N GLY A 110 -14.83 -2.60 -2.18
CA GLY A 110 -15.08 -3.92 -2.77
C GLY A 110 -14.14 -4.23 -3.94
N GLY A 111 -14.63 -4.97 -4.94
CA GLY A 111 -13.86 -5.42 -6.11
C GLY A 111 -13.71 -6.94 -6.17
N ALA A 112 -13.20 -7.46 -7.27
CA ALA A 112 -13.09 -8.91 -7.50
C ALA A 112 -12.21 -9.63 -6.47
N LEU A 113 -11.27 -8.93 -5.83
CA LEU A 113 -10.40 -9.48 -4.79
C LEU A 113 -10.95 -9.27 -3.37
N ALA A 114 -12.09 -8.59 -3.21
CA ALA A 114 -12.72 -8.35 -1.91
C ALA A 114 -13.96 -9.25 -1.77
N ARG A 115 -13.99 -10.09 -0.73
CA ARG A 115 -15.14 -10.93 -0.41
C ARG A 115 -16.36 -10.11 -0.01
N ARG A 116 -16.13 -8.97 0.63
CA ARG A 116 -17.16 -7.99 1.05
C ARG A 116 -16.53 -6.61 1.14
N ARG A 117 -17.37 -5.58 1.14
CA ARG A 117 -16.97 -4.23 1.55
C ARG A 117 -16.46 -4.26 3.00
N GLY A 118 -15.38 -3.53 3.27
CA GLY A 118 -14.81 -3.45 4.60
C GLY A 118 -13.29 -3.36 4.60
N GLY A 119 -12.80 -2.71 5.65
CA GLY A 119 -11.38 -2.44 5.83
C GLY A 119 -10.91 -1.21 5.08
N GLU A 120 -9.61 -0.98 5.17
CA GLU A 120 -8.94 0.19 4.64
C GLU A 120 -7.46 -0.08 4.39
N ILE A 121 -6.87 0.75 3.54
CA ILE A 121 -5.43 0.90 3.44
C ILE A 121 -5.05 2.32 3.84
N SER A 122 -4.02 2.46 4.66
CA SER A 122 -3.59 3.74 5.24
C SER A 122 -2.09 3.93 5.10
N PHE A 123 -1.69 5.18 4.90
CA PHE A 123 -0.29 5.61 4.83
C PHE A 123 -0.10 6.76 5.80
N VAL A 124 0.84 6.63 6.72
CA VAL A 124 0.97 7.56 7.84
C VAL A 124 2.43 7.92 8.05
N GLN A 125 2.71 9.22 8.11
CA GLN A 125 3.92 9.75 8.73
C GLN A 125 3.54 10.25 10.12
N PHE A 126 4.31 9.86 11.13
CA PHE A 126 4.02 10.19 12.52
C PHE A 126 5.30 10.48 13.29
N ASP A 127 5.29 11.53 14.09
CA ASP A 127 6.36 11.90 15.02
C ASP A 127 5.86 11.77 16.47
N GLY A 128 6.14 10.61 17.07
CA GLY A 128 5.83 10.33 18.48
C GLY A 128 7.06 10.34 19.38
N GLY A 129 8.10 11.10 19.02
CA GLY A 129 9.44 11.04 19.64
C GLY A 129 10.45 10.24 18.80
N ARG A 130 9.95 9.44 17.85
CA ARG A 130 10.71 8.90 16.73
C ARG A 130 9.86 9.06 15.47
N LEU A 131 10.45 9.66 14.45
CA LEU A 131 9.78 9.85 13.17
C LEU A 131 9.66 8.51 12.44
N GLU A 132 8.44 8.14 12.10
CA GLU A 132 8.13 6.87 11.43
C GLU A 132 7.19 7.08 10.24
N LEU A 133 7.33 6.17 9.27
CA LEU A 133 6.43 6.03 8.14
C LEU A 133 5.83 4.63 8.17
N SER A 134 4.51 4.54 8.04
CA SER A 134 3.81 3.26 7.97
C SER A 134 2.85 3.15 6.78
N SER A 135 2.63 1.90 6.37
CA SER A 135 1.62 1.47 5.41
C SER A 135 0.86 0.32 6.06
N ALA A 136 -0.45 0.47 6.24
CA ALA A 136 -1.25 -0.55 6.92
C ALA A 136 -2.52 -0.88 6.18
N ILE A 137 -2.83 -2.16 6.10
CA ILE A 137 -4.13 -2.72 5.72
C ILE A 137 -4.81 -3.19 7.00
N ARG A 138 -6.05 -2.77 7.22
CA ARG A 138 -6.86 -3.20 8.38
C ARG A 138 -8.23 -3.64 7.93
N GLY A 139 -8.77 -4.69 8.55
CA GLY A 139 -10.16 -5.12 8.33
C GLY A 139 -10.45 -5.62 6.90
N PHE A 140 -9.43 -6.03 6.13
CA PHE A 140 -9.63 -6.42 4.73
C PHE A 140 -10.06 -7.89 4.62
N PHE A 141 -11.14 -8.16 3.89
CA PHE A 141 -11.63 -9.52 3.67
C PHE A 141 -11.32 -9.97 2.24
N PRO A 142 -10.15 -10.61 1.98
CA PRO A 142 -9.82 -11.05 0.64
C PRO A 142 -10.76 -12.15 0.16
N PHE A 143 -11.03 -12.18 -1.14
CA PHE A 143 -11.57 -13.35 -1.79
C PHE A 143 -10.46 -14.40 -1.88
N LEU A 144 -10.57 -15.48 -1.11
CA LEU A 144 -9.71 -16.65 -1.27
C LEU A 144 -10.18 -17.36 -2.53
N ALA A 145 -9.37 -17.38 -3.59
CA ALA A 145 -9.68 -18.15 -4.79
C ALA A 145 -9.92 -19.62 -4.39
N GLY A 146 -11.20 -20.04 -4.39
CA GLY A 146 -11.60 -21.34 -3.90
C GLY A 146 -13.12 -21.56 -3.87
N ARG A 147 -13.82 -21.29 -4.98
CA ARG A 147 -15.15 -21.87 -5.25
C ARG A 147 -15.26 -22.34 -6.69
N THR A 148 -14.77 -23.55 -6.95
CA THR A 148 -15.28 -24.49 -7.95
C THR A 148 -14.77 -25.90 -7.59
N GLY A 149 -15.60 -26.67 -6.89
CA GLY A 149 -15.67 -28.14 -6.95
C GLY A 149 -14.43 -29.04 -6.77
N ARG A 150 -13.21 -28.56 -6.53
CA ARG A 150 -12.02 -29.41 -6.33
C ARG A 150 -11.05 -28.80 -5.30
N ARG A 151 -10.67 -29.65 -4.34
CA ARG A 151 -9.72 -29.49 -3.21
C ARG A 151 -8.90 -28.18 -3.16
N SER A 152 -9.08 -27.43 -2.08
CA SER A 152 -8.60 -26.06 -1.80
C SER A 152 -7.08 -25.89 -1.55
N LEU A 153 -6.23 -26.33 -2.46
CA LEU A 153 -4.78 -26.11 -2.37
C LEU A 153 -4.37 -24.64 -2.67
N GLY A 154 -5.22 -23.86 -3.33
CA GLY A 154 -4.92 -22.48 -3.79
C GLY A 154 -5.05 -21.36 -2.75
N GLY A 155 -5.81 -21.57 -1.66
CA GLY A 155 -6.10 -20.50 -0.69
C GLY A 155 -4.90 -20.06 0.14
N THR A 156 -4.01 -20.99 0.50
CA THR A 156 -2.79 -20.70 1.28
C THR A 156 -1.71 -20.06 0.42
N LEU A 157 -1.58 -20.49 -0.84
CA LEU A 157 -0.64 -19.92 -1.81
C LEU A 157 -0.99 -18.47 -2.13
N TYR A 158 -2.27 -18.17 -2.33
CA TYR A 158 -2.75 -16.82 -2.61
C TYR A 158 -2.45 -15.84 -1.47
N LYS A 159 -2.64 -16.25 -0.21
CA LYS A 159 -2.26 -15.45 0.99
C LYS A 159 -0.76 -15.14 1.04
N HIS A 160 0.09 -16.12 0.72
CA HIS A 160 1.55 -15.95 0.73
C HIS A 160 2.05 -15.04 -0.39
N VAL A 161 1.48 -15.17 -1.59
CA VAL A 161 1.82 -14.31 -2.72
C VAL A 161 1.39 -12.87 -2.44
N GLN A 162 0.18 -12.66 -1.94
CA GLN A 162 -0.32 -11.32 -1.60
C GLN A 162 0.54 -10.65 -0.52
N SER A 163 0.93 -11.39 0.51
CA SER A 163 1.83 -10.90 1.58
C SER A 163 3.19 -10.45 1.03
N ARG A 164 3.83 -11.28 0.20
CA ARG A 164 5.15 -10.99 -0.37
C ARG A 164 5.12 -9.81 -1.35
N ILE A 165 4.08 -9.73 -2.19
CA ILE A 165 3.88 -8.60 -3.09
C ILE A 165 3.69 -7.32 -2.27
N HIS A 166 2.84 -7.34 -1.24
CA HIS A 166 2.59 -6.17 -0.40
C HIS A 166 3.87 -5.70 0.30
N VAL A 167 4.64 -6.61 0.91
CA VAL A 167 5.93 -6.29 1.53
C VAL A 167 6.91 -5.71 0.52
N ALA A 168 7.02 -6.29 -0.68
CA ALA A 168 7.92 -5.80 -1.73
C ALA A 168 7.54 -4.38 -2.19
N ILE A 169 6.25 -4.11 -2.40
CA ILE A 169 5.72 -2.79 -2.75
C ILE A 169 6.01 -1.79 -1.63
N SER A 170 5.69 -2.13 -0.37
CA SER A 170 5.94 -1.26 0.79
C SER A 170 7.41 -0.91 0.95
N ARG A 171 8.34 -1.87 0.74
CA ARG A 171 9.78 -1.60 0.78
C ARG A 171 10.23 -0.62 -0.30
N ARG A 172 9.75 -0.79 -1.54
CA ARG A 172 10.07 0.10 -2.66
C ARG A 172 9.52 1.50 -2.43
N TYR A 173 8.26 1.57 -1.99
CA TYR A 173 7.59 2.80 -1.63
C TYR A 173 8.33 3.61 -0.58
N PHE A 174 8.74 2.98 0.52
CA PHE A 174 9.53 3.67 1.56
C PHE A 174 10.90 4.10 1.05
N ALA A 175 11.60 3.23 0.31
CA ALA A 175 12.92 3.55 -0.21
C ALA A 175 12.88 4.75 -1.18
N HIS A 176 11.87 4.84 -2.04
CA HIS A 176 11.71 5.96 -2.96
C HIS A 176 11.34 7.26 -2.23
N LEU A 177 10.43 7.21 -1.26
CA LEU A 177 10.09 8.38 -0.43
C LEU A 177 11.32 8.95 0.28
N ILE A 178 12.11 8.10 0.94
CA ILE A 178 13.32 8.51 1.67
C ILE A 178 14.37 9.09 0.72
N ALA A 179 14.54 8.48 -0.46
CA ALA A 179 15.50 8.93 -1.47
C ALA A 179 15.06 10.19 -2.23
N GLU A 180 13.77 10.54 -2.23
CA GLU A 180 13.25 11.81 -2.76
C GLU A 180 13.43 12.93 -1.74
N ALA A 181 13.15 12.68 -0.46
CA ALA A 181 13.26 13.68 0.60
C ALA A 181 14.71 14.04 0.98
N SER A 182 15.67 13.15 0.69
CA SER A 182 17.10 13.39 0.93
C SER A 182 17.79 14.18 -0.20
N ARG A 183 17.03 14.77 -1.13
CA ARG A 183 17.56 15.59 -2.24
C ARG A 183 17.23 17.05 -2.02
#